data_AF-A0A958IT71-F1
#
_entry.id   AF-A0A958IT71-F1
#
_cell.length_a   1.000
_cell.length_b   1.000
_cell.length_c   1.000
_cell.angle_alpha   90.00
_cell.angle_beta   90.00
_cell.angle_gamma   90.00
#
_symmetry.space_group_name_H-M   'P 1'
#
loop_
_entity.id
_entity.type
_entity.pdbx_description
1 polymer ?
#
loop_
_entity_poly.entity_id
_entity_poly.type
_entity_poly.pdbx_seq_one_letter_code
_entity_poly.pdbx_strand_id
1 'polypeptide(L)'
;LADLSQLPKAFITYLRNNGFTVIEADPAEQPTLGCNVVCVGDNKVIAVKENAATNQRLREHGVEVIEVSMPNIIKWGGGPRCMTCPTHRELV
;
A
#
# COMPACT_ATOMS: atom_id res chain seq x y z
N LEU A 1 -4.09 -1.21 -3.81
CA LEU A 1 -4.13 -0.53 -2.49
C LEU A 1 -4.25 0.96 -2.73
N ALA A 2 -5.26 1.62 -2.16
CA ALA A 2 -5.46 3.05 -2.28
C ALA A 2 -6.25 3.62 -1.10
N ASP A 3 -6.04 4.89 -0.80
CA ASP A 3 -6.92 5.69 0.04
C ASP A 3 -7.94 6.37 -0.87
N LEU A 4 -9.19 5.90 -0.83
CA LEU A 4 -10.24 6.38 -1.73
C LEU A 4 -10.65 7.82 -1.45
N SER A 5 -10.41 8.33 -0.24
CA SER A 5 -10.71 9.73 0.12
C SER A 5 -9.82 10.73 -0.63
N GLN A 6 -8.63 10.28 -1.06
CA GLN A 6 -7.63 11.10 -1.73
C GLN A 6 -7.70 11.01 -3.26
N LEU A 7 -8.60 10.19 -3.82
CA LEU A 7 -8.72 9.95 -5.26
C LEU A 7 -10.02 10.54 -5.83
N PRO A 8 -9.99 11.16 -7.02
CA PRO A 8 -11.21 11.58 -7.70
C PRO A 8 -12.13 10.39 -7.99
N LYS A 9 -13.45 10.55 -7.76
CA LYS A 9 -14.45 9.49 -8.02
C LYS A 9 -14.37 8.93 -9.44
N ALA A 10 -14.17 9.80 -10.44
CA ALA A 10 -14.02 9.40 -11.83
C ALA A 10 -12.83 8.43 -12.04
N PHE A 11 -11.73 8.64 -11.31
CA PHE A 11 -10.55 7.77 -11.37
C PHE A 11 -10.80 6.41 -10.72
N ILE A 12 -11.49 6.37 -9.58
CA ILE A 12 -11.88 5.12 -8.92
C ILE A 12 -12.79 4.29 -9.84
N THR A 13 -13.77 4.93 -10.49
CA THR A 13 -14.63 4.28 -11.48
C THR A 13 -13.83 3.76 -12.66
N TYR A 14 -12.88 4.55 -13.18
CA TYR A 14 -11.98 4.12 -14.24
C TYR A 14 -11.21 2.84 -13.85
N LEU A 15 -10.61 2.78 -12.67
CA LEU A 15 -9.88 1.59 -12.21
C LEU A 15 -10.79 0.35 -12.19
N ARG A 16 -11.98 0.48 -11.59
CA ARG A 16 -12.94 -0.64 -11.51
C ARG A 16 -13.40 -1.10 -12.89
N ASN A 17 -13.67 -0.18 -13.82
CA ASN A 17 -14.09 -0.51 -15.18
C ASN A 17 -13.00 -1.21 -16.00
N ASN A 18 -11.73 -1.01 -15.65
CA ASN A 18 -10.59 -1.69 -16.29
C ASN A 18 -10.21 -3.00 -15.59
N GLY A 19 -11.07 -3.53 -14.71
CA GLY A 19 -10.85 -4.83 -14.05
C GLY A 19 -9.86 -4.81 -12.89
N PHE A 20 -9.46 -3.63 -12.40
CA PHE A 20 -8.60 -3.54 -11.22
C PHE A 20 -9.39 -3.77 -9.94
N THR A 21 -8.91 -4.68 -9.09
CA THR A 21 -9.36 -4.81 -7.71
C THR A 21 -8.74 -3.72 -6.85
N VAL A 22 -9.57 -2.78 -6.41
CA VAL A 22 -9.12 -1.68 -5.54
C VAL A 22 -9.28 -2.09 -4.09
N ILE A 23 -8.17 -2.49 -3.46
CA ILE A 23 -8.10 -2.70 -2.01
C ILE A 23 -8.00 -1.33 -1.33
N GLU A 24 -8.97 -0.98 -0.50
CA GLU A 24 -8.98 0.26 0.25
C GLU A 24 -8.10 0.13 1.50
N ALA A 25 -7.18 1.08 1.72
CA ALA A 25 -6.44 1.19 2.97
C ALA A 25 -7.38 1.61 4.11
N ASP A 26 -7.06 1.26 5.35
CA ASP A 26 -7.87 1.69 6.48
C ASP A 26 -7.77 3.22 6.64
N PRO A 27 -8.89 3.97 6.63
CA PRO A 27 -8.86 5.43 6.78
C PRO A 27 -8.19 5.90 8.07
N ALA A 28 -8.26 5.09 9.15
CA ALA A 28 -7.60 5.42 10.42
C ALA A 28 -6.07 5.34 10.32
N GLU A 29 -5.54 4.65 9.32
CA GLU A 29 -4.11 4.46 9.07
C GLU A 29 -3.55 5.44 8.02
N GLN A 30 -4.35 6.43 7.59
CA GLN A 30 -3.85 7.53 6.74
C GLN A 30 -2.69 8.31 7.42
N PRO A 31 -2.76 8.68 8.71
CA PRO A 31 -1.66 9.42 9.37
C PRO A 31 -0.36 8.62 9.47
N THR A 32 -0.47 7.30 9.48
CA THR A 32 0.65 6.34 9.52
C THR A 32 1.00 5.80 8.13
N LEU A 33 0.48 6.42 7.07
CA LEU A 33 0.78 6.15 5.68
C LEU A 33 0.46 4.70 5.25
N GLY A 34 -0.73 4.21 5.57
CA GLY A 34 -1.22 2.85 5.23
C GLY A 34 -1.01 2.43 3.76
N CYS A 35 -1.06 3.37 2.82
CA CYS A 35 -0.82 3.10 1.40
C CYS A 35 0.66 2.98 1.01
N ASN A 36 1.61 3.36 1.89
CA ASN A 36 3.03 3.46 1.58
C ASN A 36 3.72 2.10 1.63
N VAL A 37 3.30 1.18 0.78
CA VAL A 37 3.90 -0.16 0.65
C VAL A 37 4.78 -0.22 -0.59
N VAL A 38 5.79 -1.09 -0.59
CA VAL A 38 6.61 -1.36 -1.78
C VAL A 38 6.42 -2.80 -2.24
N CYS A 39 5.99 -2.96 -3.50
CA CYS A 39 5.88 -4.28 -4.14
C CYS A 39 7.27 -4.80 -4.51
N VAL A 40 7.55 -6.04 -4.14
CA VAL A 40 8.85 -6.71 -4.36
C VAL A 40 8.77 -7.90 -5.32
N GLY A 41 7.63 -8.08 -6.02
CA GLY A 41 7.38 -9.22 -6.91
C GLY A 41 6.53 -10.29 -6.23
N ASP A 42 6.14 -11.34 -6.98
CA ASP A 42 5.49 -12.55 -6.46
C ASP A 42 4.29 -12.31 -5.51
N ASN A 43 3.45 -11.33 -5.86
CA ASN A 43 2.31 -10.90 -5.04
C ASN A 43 2.70 -10.55 -3.59
N LYS A 44 3.89 -9.99 -3.40
CA LYS A 44 4.49 -9.68 -2.10
C LYS A 44 4.81 -8.20 -1.96
N VAL A 45 4.58 -7.68 -0.76
CA VAL A 45 4.88 -6.29 -0.41
C VAL A 45 5.65 -6.18 0.90
N ILE A 46 6.45 -5.13 1.03
CA ILE A 46 6.96 -4.65 2.32
C ILE A 46 6.06 -3.52 2.79
N ALA A 47 5.52 -3.65 4.00
CA ALA A 47 4.59 -2.71 4.61
C ALA A 47 5.00 -2.34 6.04
N VAL A 48 4.45 -1.22 6.49
CA VAL A 48 4.63 -0.73 7.87
C VAL A 48 3.82 -1.62 8.82
N LYS A 49 4.45 -2.14 9.88
CA LYS A 49 3.82 -3.05 10.84
C LYS A 49 2.63 -2.42 11.56
N GLU A 50 2.72 -1.13 11.85
CA GLU A 50 1.71 -0.37 12.59
C GLU A 50 0.38 -0.22 11.83
N ASN A 51 0.36 -0.48 10.52
CA ASN A 51 -0.83 -0.42 9.67
C ASN A 51 -1.53 -1.79 9.56
N ALA A 52 -1.86 -2.38 10.72
CA ALA A 52 -2.34 -3.74 10.84
C ALA A 52 -3.64 -4.01 10.09
N ALA A 53 -4.58 -3.06 10.04
CA ALA A 53 -5.85 -3.23 9.36
C ALA A 53 -5.65 -3.25 7.83
N THR A 54 -4.82 -2.34 7.29
CA THR A 54 -4.45 -2.37 5.87
C THR A 54 -3.69 -3.64 5.50
N ASN A 55 -2.74 -4.06 6.35
CA ASN A 55 -1.97 -5.29 6.12
C ASN A 55 -2.88 -6.52 6.11
N GLN A 56 -3.89 -6.57 6.98
CA GLN A 56 -4.88 -7.63 6.99
C GLN A 56 -5.72 -7.66 5.71
N ARG A 57 -6.20 -6.50 5.23
CA ARG A 57 -6.93 -6.40 3.96
C ARG A 57 -6.09 -6.86 2.77
N LEU A 58 -4.79 -6.57 2.77
CA LEU A 58 -3.87 -7.08 1.74
C LEU A 58 -3.78 -8.61 1.77
N ARG A 59 -3.60 -9.20 2.97
CA ARG A 59 -3.56 -10.66 3.15
C ARG A 59 -4.84 -11.35 2.71
N GLU A 60 -6.00 -10.76 2.97
CA GLU A 60 -7.31 -11.27 2.52
C GLU A 60 -7.43 -11.31 0.99
N HIS A 61 -6.65 -10.48 0.27
CA HIS A 61 -6.58 -10.48 -1.19
C HIS A 61 -5.40 -11.32 -1.72
N GLY A 62 -4.82 -12.20 -0.89
CA GLY A 62 -3.76 -13.11 -1.29
C GLY A 62 -2.39 -12.47 -1.44
N VAL A 63 -2.20 -11.23 -0.95
CA VAL A 63 -0.90 -10.55 -0.97
C VAL A 63 -0.09 -10.97 0.26
N GLU A 64 1.14 -11.45 0.04
CA GLU A 64 2.08 -11.68 1.13
C GLU A 64 2.62 -10.34 1.65
N VAL A 65 2.53 -10.11 2.95
CA VAL A 65 2.94 -8.85 3.58
C VAL A 65 4.12 -9.10 4.51
N ILE A 66 5.30 -8.56 4.13
CA ILE A 66 6.48 -8.47 4.99
C ILE A 66 6.36 -7.19 5.82
N GLU A 67 6.16 -7.34 7.12
CA GLU A 67 5.99 -6.21 8.03
C GLU A 67 7.32 -5.72 8.60
N VAL A 68 7.51 -4.40 8.58
CA VAL A 68 8.68 -3.74 9.18
C VAL A 68 8.17 -2.63 10.10
N SER A 69 8.61 -2.66 11.36
CA SER A 69 8.33 -1.57 12.31
C SER A 69 9.28 -0.41 12.05
N MET A 70 8.73 0.79 11.86
CA MET A 70 9.52 1.99 11.57
C MET A 70 8.92 3.27 12.18
N PRO A 71 8.61 3.27 13.50
CA PRO A 71 7.86 4.36 14.15
C PRO A 71 8.53 5.73 14.03
N ASN A 72 9.86 5.78 13.99
CA ASN A 72 10.59 7.04 13.84
C ASN A 72 10.49 7.61 12.41
N ILE A 73 10.41 6.77 11.38
CA ILE A 73 10.29 7.20 9.99
C ILE A 73 8.88 7.71 9.70
N ILE A 74 7.87 7.03 10.23
CA ILE A 74 6.45 7.43 10.11
C ILE A 74 6.23 8.82 10.69
N LYS A 75 6.85 9.15 11.83
CA LYS A 75 6.78 10.49 12.44
C LYS A 75 7.26 11.60 11.51
N TRP A 76 8.14 11.30 10.56
CA TRP A 76 8.65 12.23 9.55
C TRP A 76 7.88 12.14 8.21
N GLY A 77 6.77 11.40 8.16
CA GLY A 77 5.98 11.25 6.94
C GLY A 77 6.61 10.28 5.92
N GLY A 78 7.48 9.37 6.35
CA GLY A 78 8.12 8.38 5.48
C GLY A 78 7.55 6.97 5.64
N GLY A 79 7.79 6.13 4.63
CA GLY A 79 7.52 4.70 4.66
C GLY A 79 8.36 3.93 3.62
N PRO A 80 8.16 2.60 3.49
CA PRO A 80 8.93 1.73 2.60
C PRO A 80 9.05 2.23 1.16
N ARG A 81 7.96 2.78 0.58
CA ARG A 81 7.96 3.31 -0.78
C ARG A 81 8.77 4.61 -0.87
N CYS A 82 8.69 5.50 0.11
CA CYS A 82 9.48 6.74 0.11
C CYS A 82 10.98 6.50 0.26
N MET A 83 11.39 5.42 0.95
CA MET A 83 12.81 5.10 1.21
C MET A 83 13.50 4.32 0.09
N THR A 84 12.79 3.96 -0.97
CA THR A 84 13.33 3.09 -2.02
C THR A 84 13.17 3.76 -3.38
N CYS A 85 14.11 3.52 -4.30
CA CYS A 85 14.05 3.99 -5.69
C CYS A 85 14.33 2.78 -6.60
N PRO A 86 13.31 2.01 -7.02
CA PRO A 86 13.51 0.83 -7.85
C PRO A 86 14.16 1.25 -9.17
N THR A 87 15.41 0.84 -9.41
CA THR A 87 16.15 1.12 -10.65
C THR A 87 15.90 0.08 -11.74
N HIS A 88 15.40 -1.10 -11.35
CA HIS A 88 15.07 -2.18 -12.25
C HIS A 88 13.85 -2.96 -11.71
N ARG A 89 12.96 -3.38 -12.61
CA ARG A 89 11.85 -4.30 -12.38
C ARG A 89 11.70 -5.18 -13.62
N GLU A 90 11.52 -6.47 -13.42
CA GLU A 90 11.22 -7.39 -14.52
C GLU A 90 9.80 -7.16 -15.03
N LEU A 91 9.62 -7.27 -16.35
CA LEU A 91 8.29 -7.28 -16.95
C LEU A 91 7.74 -8.69 -16.82
N VAL A 92 6.58 -8.80 -16.19
CA VAL A 92 5.78 -10.03 -16.08
C VAL A 92 4.58 -9.97 -17.01
#